data_AF-A0A938Z2I5-F1
#
_entry.id   AF-A0A938Z2I5-F1
#
_cell.length_a   1.000
_cell.length_b   1.000
_cell.length_c   1.000
_cell.angle_alpha   90.00
_cell.angle_beta   90.00
_cell.angle_gamma   90.00
#
_symmetry.space_group_name_H-M   'P 1'
#
loop_
_entity.id
_entity.type
_entity.pdbx_description
1 polymer ?
#
loop_
_entity_poly.entity_id
_entity_poly.type
_entity_poly.pdbx_seq_one_letter_code
_entity_poly.pdbx_strand_id
1 'polypeptide(L)'
;MKKTKITLIAASLLMGGTLLAACSSDNDTAASSSSSTAASTAASTESSDDVVSTASISDQTSVIEKALSADGNWIVAVTGDMTFDNDVTVDGEFHDKGDDSADIYRKFALYSQDEDRNVTAEYTVTVPKLIVNSENFNIVHGVIKGDVEVNANGFVLNGAKVEGNVTFTSKEFQDSATLDEDGASVTGDVTVSE
;
A
#
# COMPACT_ATOMS: atom_id res chain seq x y z
N MET A 1 -15.54 -49.23 -11.58
CA MET A 1 -16.12 -49.60 -12.89
C MET A 1 -16.69 -48.35 -13.54
N LYS A 2 -16.34 -48.11 -14.82
CA LYS A 2 -17.03 -47.26 -15.83
C LYS A 2 -16.98 -45.73 -15.59
N LYS A 3 -16.67 -44.84 -16.53
CA LYS A 3 -16.26 -44.89 -17.96
C LYS A 3 -15.65 -43.53 -18.32
N THR A 4 -14.61 -43.58 -19.15
CA THR A 4 -13.91 -42.54 -19.92
C THR A 4 -14.83 -41.57 -20.69
N LYS A 5 -14.40 -40.32 -20.93
CA LYS A 5 -14.40 -39.68 -22.28
C LYS A 5 -13.28 -38.65 -22.43
N ILE A 6 -12.44 -38.89 -23.44
CA ILE A 6 -11.43 -38.02 -24.03
C ILE A 6 -12.11 -37.29 -25.19
N THR A 7 -11.85 -35.99 -25.38
CA THR A 7 -12.12 -35.29 -26.64
C THR A 7 -10.89 -34.51 -27.08
N LEU A 8 -10.25 -35.02 -28.12
CA LEU A 8 -9.30 -34.36 -29.01
C LEU A 8 -10.10 -33.56 -30.05
N ILE A 9 -9.69 -32.32 -30.36
CA ILE A 9 -9.97 -31.69 -31.66
C ILE A 9 -8.68 -31.02 -32.15
N ALA A 10 -8.30 -31.37 -33.37
CA ALA A 10 -7.11 -30.96 -34.08
C ALA A 10 -7.41 -29.87 -35.13
N ALA A 11 -6.41 -29.00 -35.31
CA ALA A 11 -5.85 -28.43 -36.55
C ALA A 11 -6.76 -28.01 -37.73
N SER A 12 -6.58 -26.75 -38.18
CA SER A 12 -6.28 -26.34 -39.59
C SER A 12 -6.08 -24.82 -39.62
N LEU A 13 -4.89 -24.27 -39.91
CA LEU A 13 -4.21 -24.03 -41.21
C LEU A 13 -4.97 -23.10 -42.19
N LEU A 14 -4.37 -21.91 -42.47
CA LEU A 14 -4.44 -21.04 -43.67
C LEU A 14 -3.57 -19.80 -43.34
N MET A 15 -2.32 -19.61 -43.77
CA MET A 15 -1.65 -19.53 -45.08
C MET A 15 -1.92 -18.24 -45.89
N GLY A 16 -0.88 -17.42 -46.04
CA GLY A 16 -0.69 -16.38 -47.08
C GLY A 16 -0.90 -14.94 -46.59
N GLY A 17 -0.03 -13.95 -46.85
CA GLY A 17 1.21 -13.88 -47.61
C GLY A 17 1.58 -12.39 -47.81
N THR A 18 2.88 -12.10 -47.62
CA THR A 18 3.73 -11.03 -48.19
C THR A 18 3.16 -9.64 -48.53
N LEU A 19 3.91 -8.58 -48.19
CA LEU A 19 4.52 -7.65 -49.17
C LEU A 19 5.53 -6.73 -48.46
N LEU A 20 6.76 -6.68 -49.01
CA LEU A 20 7.78 -5.69 -48.70
C LEU A 20 7.47 -4.39 -49.46
N ALA A 21 7.64 -3.23 -48.81
CA ALA A 21 7.96 -1.99 -49.50
C ALA A 21 8.88 -1.14 -48.61
N ALA A 22 10.09 -0.94 -49.14
CA ALA A 22 11.10 -0.03 -48.63
C ALA A 22 11.08 1.28 -49.44
N CYS A 23 11.80 2.27 -48.91
CA CYS A 23 12.38 3.45 -49.55
C CYS A 23 11.65 4.80 -49.40
N SER A 24 12.23 5.59 -48.48
CA SER A 24 12.95 6.85 -48.73
C SER A 24 12.19 8.14 -49.05
N SER A 25 12.56 9.15 -48.27
CA SER A 25 12.28 10.58 -48.32
C SER A 25 12.60 11.25 -49.67
N ASP A 26 11.81 12.25 -50.07
CA ASP A 26 12.22 13.67 -50.10
C ASP A 26 11.05 14.65 -50.34
N ASN A 27 11.33 15.91 -50.03
CA ASN A 27 10.53 17.08 -49.63
C ASN A 27 9.65 17.79 -50.71
N ASP A 28 8.45 18.28 -50.34
CA ASP A 28 8.08 19.73 -50.31
C ASP A 28 6.56 20.04 -50.13
N THR A 29 6.28 20.75 -49.03
CA THR A 29 5.36 21.90 -48.82
C THR A 29 3.85 21.79 -49.18
N ALA A 30 2.98 21.71 -48.15
CA ALA A 30 2.11 22.83 -47.72
C ALA A 30 1.14 22.46 -46.56
N ALA A 31 1.17 23.32 -45.53
CA ALA A 31 0.09 23.72 -44.62
C ALA A 31 -0.40 22.80 -43.47
N SER A 32 -0.14 23.34 -42.26
CA SER A 32 -0.97 23.34 -41.05
C SER A 32 -0.77 22.26 -39.97
N SER A 33 -0.37 22.79 -38.81
CA SER A 33 -0.74 22.41 -37.45
C SER A 33 0.12 21.40 -36.68
N SER A 34 0.77 21.98 -35.66
CA SER A 34 0.89 21.48 -34.29
C SER A 34 1.97 20.46 -33.91
N SER A 35 2.78 20.92 -32.94
CA SER A 35 3.28 20.21 -31.76
C SER A 35 4.43 19.21 -31.92
N SER A 36 5.62 19.77 -31.72
CA SER A 36 6.71 19.32 -30.83
C SER A 36 6.58 17.99 -30.08
N THR A 37 7.65 17.20 -30.25
CA THR A 37 8.41 16.49 -29.21
C THR A 37 7.73 15.29 -28.54
N ALA A 38 8.01 14.10 -29.10
CA ALA A 38 7.92 12.84 -28.38
C ALA A 38 9.02 12.79 -27.30
N ALA A 39 8.63 13.03 -26.06
CA ALA A 39 9.35 12.66 -24.86
C ALA A 39 8.69 11.41 -24.27
N SER A 40 9.53 10.52 -23.74
CA SER A 40 9.18 9.27 -23.09
C SER A 40 8.06 9.43 -22.06
N THR A 41 7.01 8.61 -22.20
CA THR A 41 6.04 8.36 -21.13
C THR A 41 6.15 6.89 -20.77
N ALA A 42 6.77 6.62 -19.62
CA ALA A 42 6.55 5.39 -18.88
C ALA A 42 5.07 5.37 -18.48
N ALA A 43 4.32 4.46 -19.07
CA ALA A 43 2.92 4.25 -18.75
C ALA A 43 2.83 3.40 -17.49
N SER A 44 2.62 4.05 -16.34
CA SER A 44 2.02 3.39 -15.18
C SER A 44 0.59 3.00 -15.59
N THR A 45 0.33 1.70 -15.63
CA THR A 45 -1.00 1.17 -15.89
C THR A 45 -1.72 1.08 -14.55
N GLU A 46 -2.60 2.04 -14.30
CA GLU A 46 -3.54 2.00 -13.19
C GLU A 46 -4.50 0.83 -13.38
N SER A 47 -4.57 -0.04 -12.36
CA SER A 47 -5.73 -0.89 -12.17
C SER A 47 -6.88 -0.03 -11.67
N SER A 48 -8.02 -0.19 -12.33
CA SER A 48 -9.22 0.62 -12.19
C SER A 48 -9.90 0.46 -10.82
N ASP A 49 -9.38 1.12 -9.79
CA ASP A 49 -10.08 1.56 -8.56
C ASP A 49 -9.37 2.77 -7.88
N ASP A 50 -8.40 3.41 -8.55
CA ASP A 50 -7.42 4.30 -7.90
C ASP A 50 -7.65 5.81 -8.12
N VAL A 51 -8.91 6.26 -8.14
CA VAL A 51 -9.23 7.70 -8.34
C VAL A 51 -9.13 8.56 -7.07
N VAL A 52 -8.53 8.06 -5.99
CA VAL A 52 -8.18 8.83 -4.77
C VAL A 52 -6.67 8.81 -4.50
N SER A 53 -5.86 8.54 -5.53
CA SER A 53 -4.41 8.59 -5.43
C SER A 53 -3.96 10.06 -5.38
N THR A 54 -3.57 10.55 -4.19
CA THR A 54 -2.41 11.46 -3.97
C THR A 54 -2.29 12.04 -2.55
N ALA A 55 -3.29 11.93 -1.66
CA ALA A 55 -3.20 12.56 -0.33
C ALA A 55 -2.69 11.66 0.81
N SER A 56 -2.66 10.32 0.65
CA SER A 56 -2.29 9.38 1.73
C SER A 56 -1.19 8.38 1.38
N ILE A 57 -0.60 8.49 0.18
CA ILE A 57 0.54 7.68 -0.26
C ILE A 57 1.70 8.63 -0.60
N SER A 58 2.81 8.57 0.14
CA SER A 58 3.87 9.58 -0.02
C SER A 58 5.22 9.17 0.58
N ASP A 59 6.28 9.85 0.15
CA ASP A 59 7.60 9.90 0.81
C ASP A 59 7.78 11.16 1.67
N GLN A 60 6.75 12.01 1.79
CA GLN A 60 6.79 13.24 2.58
C GLN A 60 6.13 13.04 3.94
N THR A 61 6.89 13.29 5.01
CA THR A 61 6.42 13.13 6.40
C THR A 61 5.17 13.95 6.70
N SER A 62 5.09 15.20 6.23
CA SER A 62 3.92 16.07 6.46
C SER A 62 2.64 15.56 5.78
N VAL A 63 2.76 14.85 4.66
CA VAL A 63 1.62 14.21 3.99
C VAL A 63 1.16 13.00 4.78
N ILE A 64 2.09 12.16 5.24
CA ILE A 64 1.79 10.98 6.05
C ILE A 64 1.21 11.35 7.41
N GLU A 65 1.77 12.34 8.10
CA GLU A 65 1.26 12.84 9.39
C GLU A 65 -0.19 13.32 9.24
N LYS A 66 -0.49 14.09 8.19
CA LYS A 66 -1.86 14.51 7.90
C LYS A 66 -2.76 13.31 7.57
N ALA A 67 -2.28 12.35 6.79
CA ALA A 67 -3.05 11.18 6.38
C ALA A 67 -3.36 10.22 7.54
N LEU A 68 -2.53 10.20 8.59
CA LEU A 68 -2.75 9.44 9.83
C LEU A 68 -3.68 10.17 10.81
N SER A 69 -3.88 11.49 10.67
CA SER A 69 -4.83 12.24 11.49
C SER A 69 -6.31 11.89 11.20
N ALA A 70 -7.23 12.48 11.97
CA ALA A 70 -8.68 12.32 11.79
C ALA A 70 -9.21 12.83 10.44
N ASP A 71 -8.51 13.77 9.80
CA ASP A 71 -8.85 14.29 8.46
C ASP A 71 -8.24 13.42 7.32
N GLY A 72 -7.74 12.24 7.69
CA GLY A 72 -6.98 11.34 6.84
C GLY A 72 -7.80 10.40 5.97
N ASN A 73 -7.26 9.21 5.73
CA ASN A 73 -7.90 8.17 4.93
C ASN A 73 -7.79 6.79 5.60
N TRP A 74 -8.62 5.86 5.15
CA TRP A 74 -8.64 4.46 5.63
C TRP A 74 -7.33 3.72 5.28
N ILE A 75 -6.67 4.11 4.19
CA ILE A 75 -5.36 3.59 3.77
C ILE A 75 -4.32 4.70 3.70
N VAL A 76 -3.20 4.50 4.39
CA VAL A 76 -2.02 5.34 4.35
C VAL A 76 -0.82 4.48 3.98
N ALA A 77 0.05 4.95 3.09
CA ALA A 77 1.22 4.18 2.68
C ALA A 77 2.46 5.07 2.53
N VAL A 78 3.61 4.55 2.97
CA VAL A 78 4.90 5.21 2.71
C VAL A 78 5.53 4.61 1.45
N THR A 79 6.19 5.45 0.66
CA THR A 79 6.92 5.00 -0.55
C THR A 79 8.45 5.01 -0.37
N GLY A 80 8.91 5.17 0.87
CA GLY A 80 10.32 5.25 1.24
C GLY A 80 10.49 5.29 2.76
N ASP A 81 11.73 5.11 3.21
CA ASP A 81 12.10 5.32 4.61
C ASP A 81 11.87 6.78 5.01
N MET A 82 11.40 7.02 6.23
CA MET A 82 11.18 8.38 6.73
C MET A 82 11.46 8.50 8.22
N THR A 83 11.71 9.74 8.65
CA THR A 83 11.97 10.09 10.05
C THR A 83 11.11 11.27 10.45
N PHE A 84 10.34 11.09 11.51
CA PHE A 84 9.56 12.14 12.16
C PHE A 84 10.36 12.71 13.34
N ASP A 85 10.41 14.04 13.44
CA ASP A 85 11.09 14.72 14.55
C ASP A 85 10.24 14.76 15.83
N ASN A 86 8.93 14.59 15.70
CA ASN A 86 7.96 14.64 16.79
C ASN A 86 7.11 13.36 16.81
N ASP A 87 6.38 13.17 17.90
CA ASP A 87 5.37 12.12 18.02
C ASP A 87 4.33 12.26 16.90
N VAL A 88 3.83 11.13 16.42
CA VAL A 88 2.80 11.06 15.38
C VAL A 88 1.55 10.42 15.97
N THR A 89 0.41 11.10 15.82
CA THR A 89 -0.89 10.59 16.28
C THR A 89 -1.66 9.98 15.11
N VAL A 90 -2.22 8.80 15.35
CA VAL A 90 -3.13 8.10 14.46
C VAL A 90 -4.54 8.22 15.00
N ASP A 91 -5.36 9.05 14.37
CA ASP A 91 -6.70 9.45 14.86
C ASP A 91 -7.79 9.25 13.80
N GLY A 92 -9.00 8.97 14.24
CA GLY A 92 -10.19 8.87 13.38
C GLY A 92 -10.71 7.45 13.23
N GLU A 93 -11.96 7.35 12.81
CA GLU A 93 -12.66 6.11 12.49
C GLU A 93 -12.83 6.03 10.99
N PHE A 94 -12.37 4.93 10.39
CA PHE A 94 -12.42 4.69 8.96
C PHE A 94 -12.94 3.28 8.71
N HIS A 95 -13.51 3.07 7.54
CA HIS A 95 -14.06 1.78 7.12
C HIS A 95 -13.29 1.21 5.93
N ASP A 96 -13.28 -0.11 5.79
CA ASP A 96 -12.58 -0.78 4.69
C ASP A 96 -13.01 -0.19 3.34
N LYS A 97 -12.02 0.12 2.49
CA LYS A 97 -12.22 0.78 1.19
C LYS A 97 -12.90 2.15 1.24
N GLY A 98 -13.01 2.76 2.42
CA GLY A 98 -13.74 4.01 2.62
C GLY A 98 -15.26 3.86 2.44
N ASP A 99 -15.79 2.65 2.59
CA ASP A 99 -17.23 2.37 2.54
C ASP A 99 -17.81 2.34 3.97
N ASP A 100 -18.59 3.35 4.35
CA ASP A 100 -19.22 3.47 5.68
C ASP A 100 -20.10 2.27 6.07
N SER A 101 -20.48 1.42 5.11
CA SER A 101 -21.24 0.19 5.39
C SER A 101 -20.35 -1.03 5.67
N ALA A 102 -19.05 -0.93 5.41
CA ALA A 102 -18.06 -1.97 5.69
C ALA A 102 -17.59 -1.91 7.15
N ASP A 103 -16.78 -2.89 7.55
CA ASP A 103 -16.22 -2.94 8.90
C ASP A 103 -15.23 -1.80 9.14
N ILE A 104 -15.12 -1.36 10.40
CA ILE A 104 -14.10 -0.39 10.82
C ILE A 104 -12.72 -0.99 10.56
N TYR A 105 -11.91 -0.30 9.77
CA TYR A 105 -10.58 -0.76 9.38
C TYR A 105 -9.71 0.43 8.98
N ARG A 106 -8.45 0.41 9.40
CA ARG A 106 -7.45 1.37 8.95
C ARG A 106 -6.09 0.72 8.73
N LYS A 107 -5.48 0.99 7.58
CA LYS A 107 -4.19 0.42 7.17
C LYS A 107 -3.09 1.48 7.12
N PHE A 108 -1.94 1.13 7.68
CA PHE A 108 -0.67 1.82 7.43
C PHE A 108 0.32 0.87 6.77
N ALA A 109 0.52 1.04 5.46
CA ALA A 109 1.37 0.19 4.64
C ALA A 109 2.81 0.72 4.62
N LEU A 110 3.76 -0.10 5.08
CA LEU A 110 5.19 0.20 5.06
C LEU A 110 5.92 -0.58 3.97
N TYR A 111 5.27 -0.78 2.84
CA TYR A 111 5.79 -1.60 1.76
C TYR A 111 5.27 -1.17 0.39
N SER A 112 6.01 -1.57 -0.65
CA SER A 112 5.56 -1.53 -2.04
C SER A 112 5.27 -2.94 -2.53
N GLN A 113 4.38 -3.06 -3.51
CA GLN A 113 4.05 -4.33 -4.17
C GLN A 113 3.94 -4.17 -5.68
N ASP A 114 4.07 -5.29 -6.40
CA ASP A 114 3.80 -5.35 -7.84
C ASP A 114 2.32 -5.63 -8.16
N GLU A 115 2.00 -5.74 -9.45
CA GLU A 115 0.65 -6.03 -9.96
C GLU A 115 0.11 -7.40 -9.49
N ASP A 116 1.01 -8.34 -9.23
CA ASP A 116 0.70 -9.69 -8.73
C ASP A 116 0.59 -9.74 -7.19
N ARG A 117 0.71 -8.59 -6.51
CA ARG A 117 0.68 -8.43 -5.04
C ARG A 117 1.86 -9.04 -4.31
N ASN A 118 2.98 -9.25 -4.98
CA ASN A 118 4.22 -9.61 -4.30
C ASN A 118 4.79 -8.36 -3.65
N VAL A 119 5.23 -8.46 -2.40
CA VAL A 119 6.00 -7.40 -1.73
C VAL A 119 7.32 -7.22 -2.47
N THR A 120 7.59 -6.01 -2.94
CA THR A 120 8.80 -5.65 -3.71
C THR A 120 9.78 -4.79 -2.93
N ALA A 121 9.31 -4.10 -1.89
CA ALA A 121 10.14 -3.34 -0.96
C ALA A 121 9.42 -3.18 0.39
N GLU A 122 10.19 -3.05 1.46
CA GLU A 122 9.72 -2.71 2.80
C GLU A 122 10.49 -1.49 3.30
N TYR A 123 9.82 -0.68 4.13
CA TYR A 123 10.32 0.62 4.56
C TYR A 123 10.37 0.75 6.08
N THR A 124 11.25 1.62 6.54
CA THR A 124 11.41 1.98 7.95
C THR A 124 10.84 3.37 8.23
N VAL A 125 9.91 3.46 9.16
CA VAL A 125 9.46 4.72 9.75
C VAL A 125 10.13 4.89 11.11
N THR A 126 10.96 5.92 11.24
CA THR A 126 11.56 6.31 12.52
C THR A 126 10.74 7.43 13.13
N VAL A 127 10.30 7.26 14.38
CA VAL A 127 9.46 8.22 15.10
C VAL A 127 9.78 8.12 16.59
N PRO A 128 9.72 9.21 17.39
CA PRO A 128 9.93 9.10 18.82
C PRO A 128 8.83 8.23 19.47
N LYS A 129 7.56 8.55 19.20
CA LYS A 129 6.40 7.73 19.57
C LYS A 129 5.28 7.80 18.52
N LEU A 130 4.67 6.66 18.22
CA LEU A 130 3.42 6.55 17.48
C LEU A 130 2.25 6.35 18.46
N ILE A 131 1.29 7.28 18.48
CA ILE A 131 0.13 7.26 19.39
C ILE A 131 -1.08 6.79 18.60
N VAL A 132 -1.60 5.60 18.90
CA VAL A 132 -2.67 4.94 18.14
C VAL A 132 -4.00 5.07 18.86
N ASN A 133 -4.89 5.90 18.32
CA ASN A 133 -6.26 6.10 18.82
C ASN A 133 -7.34 5.56 17.86
N SER A 134 -6.96 5.17 16.63
CA SER A 134 -7.89 4.53 15.68
C SER A 134 -8.11 3.06 16.01
N GLU A 135 -9.38 2.64 16.09
CA GLU A 135 -9.76 1.23 16.17
C GLU A 135 -9.33 0.45 14.93
N ASN A 136 -8.99 -0.83 15.10
CA ASN A 136 -8.59 -1.75 14.04
C ASN A 136 -7.44 -1.23 13.16
N PHE A 137 -6.55 -0.41 13.75
CA PHE A 137 -5.38 0.10 13.06
C PHE A 137 -4.36 -1.02 12.82
N ASN A 138 -4.07 -1.26 11.54
CA ASN A 138 -3.25 -2.36 11.06
C ASN A 138 -1.99 -1.82 10.38
N ILE A 139 -0.82 -2.07 10.98
CA ILE A 139 0.49 -1.76 10.41
C ILE A 139 0.96 -2.98 9.63
N VAL A 140 1.21 -2.79 8.32
CA VAL A 140 1.47 -3.90 7.40
C VAL A 140 2.89 -3.79 6.83
N HIS A 141 3.68 -4.85 7.04
CA HIS A 141 5.10 -4.97 6.68
C HIS A 141 6.01 -3.87 7.27
N GLY A 142 7.30 -3.91 6.93
CA GLY A 142 8.27 -2.87 7.27
C GLY A 142 8.58 -2.76 8.77
N VAL A 143 9.16 -1.63 9.15
CA VAL A 143 9.68 -1.41 10.50
C VAL A 143 9.24 -0.06 11.06
N ILE A 144 8.67 -0.05 12.26
CA ILE A 144 8.55 1.14 13.10
C ILE A 144 9.76 1.16 14.05
N LYS A 145 10.61 2.19 13.96
CA LYS A 145 11.67 2.47 14.93
C LYS A 145 11.22 3.60 15.84
N GLY A 146 10.69 3.23 17.00
CA GLY A 146 10.01 4.14 17.92
C GLY A 146 9.12 3.38 18.88
N ASP A 147 8.73 4.04 19.97
CA ASP A 147 7.73 3.48 20.88
C ASP A 147 6.33 3.59 20.26
N VAL A 148 5.45 2.66 20.59
CA VAL A 148 4.05 2.67 20.18
C VAL A 148 3.17 2.69 21.42
N GLU A 149 2.27 3.66 21.50
CA GLU A 149 1.25 3.75 22.54
C GLU A 149 -0.11 3.45 21.92
N VAL A 150 -0.85 2.49 22.48
CA VAL A 150 -2.10 2.00 21.91
C VAL A 150 -3.26 2.31 22.86
N ASN A 151 -4.22 3.09 22.34
CA ASN A 151 -5.37 3.65 23.04
C ASN A 151 -6.71 3.23 22.43
N ALA A 152 -6.71 2.20 21.59
CA ALA A 152 -7.88 1.71 20.87
C ALA A 152 -7.86 0.20 20.73
N ASN A 153 -9.04 -0.38 20.48
CA ASN A 153 -9.20 -1.81 20.30
C ASN A 153 -8.72 -2.28 18.92
N GLY A 154 -8.32 -3.56 18.86
CA GLY A 154 -8.06 -4.24 17.59
C GLY A 154 -6.76 -3.81 16.88
N PHE A 155 -5.77 -3.28 17.60
CA PHE A 155 -4.48 -2.94 16.99
C PHE A 155 -3.80 -4.19 16.41
N VAL A 156 -3.31 -4.10 15.17
CA VAL A 156 -2.70 -5.22 14.45
C VAL A 156 -1.30 -4.85 13.94
N LEU A 157 -0.35 -5.76 14.18
CA LEU A 157 0.90 -5.83 13.42
C LEU A 157 0.81 -7.05 12.48
N ASN A 158 0.80 -6.82 11.18
CA ASN A 158 0.81 -7.86 10.15
C ASN A 158 2.12 -7.77 9.36
N GLY A 159 3.03 -8.74 9.56
CA GLY A 159 4.36 -8.77 8.94
C GLY A 159 5.27 -7.59 9.32
N ALA A 160 4.81 -6.68 10.19
CA ALA A 160 5.51 -5.49 10.60
C ALA A 160 6.35 -5.74 11.86
N LYS A 161 7.46 -5.01 12.00
CA LYS A 161 8.32 -5.05 13.18
C LYS A 161 8.29 -3.73 13.93
N VAL A 162 8.12 -3.78 15.24
CA VAL A 162 8.33 -2.64 16.13
C VAL A 162 9.68 -2.77 16.84
N GLU A 163 10.60 -1.87 16.49
CA GLU A 163 11.89 -1.66 17.16
C GLU A 163 11.76 -0.58 18.23
N GLY A 164 10.99 -0.90 19.26
CA GLY A 164 10.67 -0.06 20.41
C GLY A 164 9.72 -0.80 21.35
N ASN A 165 9.18 -0.10 22.35
CA ASN A 165 8.20 -0.68 23.26
C ASN A 165 6.78 -0.50 22.71
N VAL A 166 5.88 -1.42 23.04
CA VAL A 166 4.44 -1.28 22.79
C VAL A 166 3.74 -1.17 24.14
N THR A 167 3.12 -0.02 24.40
CA THR A 167 2.40 0.25 25.65
C THR A 167 0.91 0.40 25.37
N PHE A 168 0.10 -0.46 25.96
CA PHE A 168 -1.36 -0.33 25.93
C PHE A 168 -1.83 0.48 27.12
N THR A 169 -2.74 1.44 26.93
CA THR A 169 -3.28 2.21 28.06
C THR A 169 -4.35 1.48 28.85
N SER A 170 -4.80 0.31 28.38
CA SER A 170 -5.68 -0.58 29.13
C SER A 170 -5.43 -2.03 28.77
N LYS A 171 -5.80 -2.94 29.68
CA LYS A 171 -5.77 -4.38 29.40
C LYS A 171 -6.76 -4.79 28.32
N GLU A 172 -7.86 -4.06 28.17
CA GLU A 172 -8.84 -4.28 27.09
C GLU A 172 -8.20 -4.11 25.71
N PHE A 173 -7.43 -3.04 25.51
CA PHE A 173 -6.74 -2.77 24.24
C PHE A 173 -5.65 -3.81 23.97
N GLN A 174 -4.96 -4.28 25.01
CA GLN A 174 -3.97 -5.36 24.86
C GLN A 174 -4.64 -6.67 24.46
N ASP A 175 -5.74 -7.03 25.13
CA ASP A 175 -6.42 -8.32 24.93
C ASP A 175 -7.11 -8.39 23.54
N SER A 176 -7.41 -7.25 22.92
CA SER A 176 -7.96 -7.18 21.56
C SER A 176 -6.91 -7.07 20.45
N ALA A 177 -5.63 -6.88 20.79
CA ALA A 177 -4.56 -6.67 19.81
C ALA A 177 -3.99 -7.99 19.25
N THR A 178 -3.49 -7.93 18.01
CA THR A 178 -2.77 -9.03 17.35
C THR A 178 -1.37 -8.54 16.96
N LEU A 179 -0.32 -9.10 17.57
CA LEU A 179 1.07 -8.58 17.43
C LEU A 179 2.02 -9.53 16.68
N ASP A 180 1.53 -10.67 16.23
CA ASP A 180 2.33 -11.76 15.63
C ASP A 180 1.78 -12.24 14.28
N GLU A 181 0.85 -11.50 13.67
CA GLU A 181 0.28 -11.84 12.36
C GLU A 181 1.35 -11.77 11.27
N ASP A 182 1.37 -12.77 10.39
CA ASP A 182 2.31 -12.88 9.26
C ASP A 182 3.80 -12.69 9.62
N GLY A 183 4.18 -13.11 10.83
CA GLY A 183 5.57 -13.03 11.30
C GLY A 183 5.97 -11.67 11.89
N ALA A 184 4.98 -10.83 12.23
CA ALA A 184 5.19 -9.60 12.97
C ALA A 184 5.88 -9.84 14.32
N SER A 185 6.56 -8.80 14.83
CA SER A 185 7.27 -8.88 16.10
C SER A 185 7.52 -7.54 16.77
N VAL A 186 7.70 -7.56 18.09
CA VAL A 186 8.12 -6.42 18.91
C VAL A 186 9.45 -6.77 19.56
N THR A 187 10.46 -5.90 19.47
CA THR A 187 11.77 -6.15 20.09
C THR A 187 11.90 -5.57 21.50
N GLY A 188 11.13 -4.54 21.83
CA GLY A 188 11.07 -3.97 23.17
C GLY A 188 10.04 -4.68 24.05
N ASP A 189 9.69 -4.04 25.15
CA ASP A 189 8.69 -4.57 26.08
C ASP A 189 7.27 -4.33 25.56
N VAL A 190 6.38 -5.28 25.88
CA VAL A 190 4.92 -5.14 25.67
C VAL A 190 4.26 -5.02 27.04
N THR A 191 3.72 -3.84 27.35
CA THR A 191 3.21 -3.52 28.69
C THR A 191 1.83 -2.89 28.66
N VAL A 192 1.15 -2.91 29.81
CA VAL A 192 -0.07 -2.13 30.05
C VAL A 192 0.28 -1.04 31.06
N SER A 193 -0.08 0.21 30.77
CA SER A 193 0.06 1.33 31.72
C SER A 193 -0.79 1.07 32.97
N GLU A 194 -0.17 1.17 34.15
CA GLU A 194 -0.83 1.02 35.46
C GLU A 194 -1.72 2.21 35.84
#